data_AF-A0A2P5C1S6-F1
#
_entry.id   AF-A0A2P5C1S6-F1
#
_cell.length_a   1.000
_cell.length_b   1.000
_cell.length_c   1.000
_cell.angle_alpha   90.00
_cell.angle_beta   90.00
_cell.angle_gamma   90.00
#
_symmetry.space_group_name_H-M   'P 1'
#
loop_
_entity.id
_entity.type
_entity.pdbx_description
1 polymer ?
#
loop_
_entity_poly.entity_id
_entity_poly.type
_entity_poly.pdbx_seq_one_letter_code
_entity_poly.pdbx_strand_id
1 'polypeptide(L)'
;MSKSWIRQGYTKVARILGKRDPKSRNFPVLEGHPAAQQHAEVAVEAHESIKERAEELIKEFKIYRGNPDHPNNLTYLQSYFVDLSNCGPMVFDALQKIKEEEHSTLSDRRSCREGICGSCSMNIDGTNTVACLRPIDADTSKATYITPLPHMFVIKDLVADLTHFYNQYRMIEPWLKTTKAVEDGREYRQSPADK
;
A
#
# COMPACT_ATOMS: atom_id res chain seq x y z
N MET A 1 -4.41 -27.50 30.36
CA MET A 1 -5.63 -26.82 30.86
C MET A 1 -6.02 -25.74 29.85
N SER A 2 -7.19 -25.89 29.22
CA SER A 2 -7.50 -25.36 27.89
C SER A 2 -7.85 -23.86 27.87
N LYS A 3 -7.25 -23.12 26.92
CA LYS A 3 -7.54 -21.70 26.56
C LYS A 3 -9.00 -21.45 26.13
N SER A 4 -9.83 -22.49 26.07
CA SER A 4 -11.25 -22.46 25.73
C SER A 4 -12.13 -21.75 26.77
N TRP A 5 -11.84 -21.92 28.07
CA TRP A 5 -12.68 -21.35 29.14
C TRP A 5 -12.62 -19.82 29.21
N ILE A 6 -11.45 -19.23 28.94
CA ILE A 6 -11.26 -17.78 28.91
C ILE A 6 -12.03 -17.16 27.73
N ARG A 7 -12.02 -17.83 26.56
CA ARG A 7 -12.78 -17.39 25.37
C ARG A 7 -14.29 -17.44 25.59
N GLN A 8 -14.81 -18.50 26.22
CA GLN A 8 -16.25 -18.66 26.50
C GLN A 8 -16.76 -17.65 27.54
N GLY A 9 -15.95 -17.33 28.56
CA GLY A 9 -16.31 -16.32 29.56
C GLY A 9 -16.43 -14.92 28.95
N TYR A 10 -15.48 -14.54 28.09
CA TYR A 10 -15.47 -13.22 27.45
C TYR A 10 -16.64 -13.01 26.47
N THR A 11 -16.95 -14.01 25.64
CA THR A 11 -18.07 -13.94 24.68
C THR A 11 -19.43 -13.80 25.36
N LYS A 12 -19.60 -14.41 26.54
CA LYS A 12 -20.85 -14.34 27.30
C LYS A 12 -21.08 -12.97 27.92
N VAL A 13 -20.02 -12.29 28.37
CA VAL A 13 -20.07 -10.95 28.95
C VAL A 13 -20.26 -9.87 27.88
N ALA A 14 -19.61 -10.01 26.72
CA ALA A 14 -19.79 -9.10 25.58
C ALA A 14 -21.24 -9.07 25.07
N ARG A 15 -21.92 -10.22 25.04
CA ARG A 15 -23.33 -10.34 24.62
C ARG A 15 -24.32 -9.68 25.59
N ILE A 16 -24.00 -9.62 26.88
CA ILE A 16 -24.84 -8.99 27.92
C ILE A 16 -24.72 -7.47 27.89
N LEU A 17 -23.55 -6.94 27.51
CA LEU A 17 -23.27 -5.50 27.51
C LEU A 17 -23.66 -4.77 26.22
N GLY A 18 -24.34 -5.43 25.27
CA GLY A 18 -24.77 -4.81 24.00
C GLY A 18 -23.63 -4.31 23.10
N LYS A 19 -22.37 -4.53 23.49
CA LYS A 19 -21.20 -4.26 22.67
C LYS A 19 -21.09 -5.38 21.65
N ARG A 20 -21.53 -5.12 20.41
CA ARG A 20 -21.22 -5.97 19.25
C ARG A 20 -19.72 -6.23 19.26
N ASP A 21 -19.32 -7.48 19.14
CA ASP A 21 -17.93 -7.86 18.94
C ASP A 21 -17.42 -7.12 17.69
N PRO A 22 -16.40 -6.24 17.77
CA PRO A 22 -15.92 -5.48 16.62
C PRO A 22 -15.25 -6.35 15.55
N LYS A 23 -15.02 -7.64 15.84
CA LYS A 23 -14.17 -8.52 15.05
C LYS A 23 -14.95 -9.36 14.03
N SER A 24 -15.17 -8.75 12.87
CA SER A 24 -14.81 -9.23 11.52
C SER A 24 -15.82 -8.63 10.56
N ARG A 25 -15.49 -7.48 9.96
CA ARG A 25 -16.30 -6.96 8.86
C ARG A 25 -16.06 -7.88 7.67
N ASN A 26 -17.04 -8.72 7.35
CA ASN A 26 -16.92 -9.61 6.19
C ASN A 26 -16.97 -8.75 4.92
N PHE A 27 -15.94 -8.85 4.08
CA PHE A 27 -15.89 -8.26 2.76
C PHE A 27 -16.15 -9.40 1.74
N PRO A 28 -17.40 -9.58 1.26
CA PRO A 28 -17.78 -10.75 0.47
C PRO A 28 -16.98 -10.86 -0.84
N VAL A 29 -16.62 -9.71 -1.43
CA VAL A 29 -15.79 -9.62 -2.65
C VAL A 29 -14.37 -10.15 -2.43
N LEU A 30 -13.90 -10.20 -1.17
CA LEU A 30 -12.56 -10.64 -0.78
C LEU A 30 -12.57 -12.04 -0.14
N GLU A 31 -13.67 -12.78 -0.25
CA GLU A 31 -13.73 -14.16 0.22
C GLU A 31 -12.64 -15.02 -0.46
N GLY A 32 -11.95 -15.84 0.34
CA GLY A 32 -10.80 -16.63 -0.12
C GLY A 32 -9.45 -15.89 -0.12
N HIS A 33 -9.42 -14.59 0.15
CA HIS A 33 -8.20 -13.77 0.17
C HIS A 33 -7.93 -13.17 1.57
N PRO A 34 -7.35 -13.93 2.52
CA PRO A 34 -7.23 -13.51 3.92
C PRO A 34 -6.39 -12.23 4.11
N ALA A 35 -5.31 -12.06 3.33
CA ALA A 35 -4.50 -10.85 3.39
C ALA A 35 -5.25 -9.61 2.87
N ALA A 36 -6.07 -9.77 1.83
CA ALA A 36 -6.88 -8.68 1.29
C ALA A 36 -7.98 -8.28 2.27
N GLN A 37 -8.62 -9.24 2.94
CA GLN A 37 -9.58 -8.96 4.02
C GLN A 37 -8.94 -8.17 5.16
N GLN A 38 -7.78 -8.61 5.64
CA GLN A 38 -7.06 -7.91 6.71
C GLN A 38 -6.70 -6.47 6.28
N HIS A 39 -6.21 -6.27 5.05
CA HIS A 39 -5.93 -4.93 4.54
C HIS A 39 -7.18 -4.04 4.48
N ALA A 40 -8.31 -4.59 4.03
CA ALA A 40 -9.57 -3.86 3.99
C ALA A 40 -10.08 -3.49 5.40
N GLU A 41 -9.95 -4.39 6.37
CA GLU A 41 -10.28 -4.11 7.77
C GLU A 41 -9.44 -2.95 8.33
N VAL A 42 -8.12 -3.00 8.14
CA VAL A 42 -7.20 -1.93 8.58
C VAL A 42 -7.51 -0.60 7.90
N ALA A 43 -7.85 -0.60 6.61
CA ALA A 43 -8.21 0.61 5.87
C ALA A 43 -9.47 1.28 6.41
N VAL A 44 -10.50 0.48 6.73
CA VAL A 44 -11.75 1.00 7.29
C VAL A 44 -11.53 1.50 8.72
N GLU A 45 -10.81 0.75 9.56
CA GLU A 45 -10.50 1.15 10.93
C GLU A 45 -9.71 2.47 10.95
N ALA A 46 -8.69 2.60 10.11
CA ALA A 46 -7.93 3.83 9.96
C ALA A 46 -8.83 5.00 9.55
N HIS A 47 -9.67 4.83 8.53
CA HIS A 47 -10.57 5.86 8.05
C HIS A 47 -11.59 6.30 9.11
N GLU A 48 -12.18 5.36 9.85
CA GLU A 48 -13.10 5.65 10.95
C GLU A 48 -12.39 6.41 12.08
N SER A 49 -11.18 5.98 12.45
CA SER A 49 -10.40 6.67 13.50
C SER A 49 -10.03 8.11 13.13
N ILE A 50 -9.70 8.36 11.85
CA ILE A 50 -9.44 9.72 11.34
C ILE A 50 -10.71 10.56 11.41
N LYS A 51 -11.85 9.98 11.03
CA LYS A 51 -13.16 10.63 11.06
C LYS A 51 -13.64 10.94 12.48
N GLU A 52 -13.39 10.07 13.45
CA GLU A 52 -13.79 10.27 14.86
C GLU A 52 -12.95 11.34 15.56
N ARG A 53 -11.69 11.50 15.17
CA ARG A 53 -10.75 12.43 15.79
C ARG A 53 -10.68 13.78 15.05
N ALA A 54 -11.72 14.15 14.31
CA ALA A 54 -11.81 15.22 13.30
C ALA A 54 -11.40 16.67 13.69
N GLU A 55 -10.88 16.92 14.90
CA GLU A 55 -10.28 18.21 15.24
C GLU A 55 -8.77 18.17 14.89
N GLU A 56 -8.40 18.79 13.76
CA GLU A 56 -7.02 19.05 13.28
C GLU A 56 -5.98 17.96 13.63
N LEU A 57 -6.16 16.77 13.05
CA LEU A 57 -5.19 15.69 13.19
C LEU A 57 -3.97 15.95 12.30
N ILE A 58 -2.99 16.67 12.83
CA ILE A 58 -1.72 16.85 12.15
C ILE A 58 -0.87 15.58 12.28
N LYS A 59 -0.55 14.95 11.14
CA LYS A 59 0.31 13.77 11.05
C LYS A 59 1.65 14.13 10.43
N GLU A 60 2.73 13.69 11.06
CA GLU A 60 4.08 13.82 10.52
C GLU A 60 4.38 12.70 9.52
N PHE A 61 4.86 13.07 8.33
CA PHE A 61 5.43 12.19 7.33
C PHE A 61 6.91 12.52 7.13
N LYS A 62 7.79 11.54 7.35
CA LYS A 62 9.23 11.65 7.11
C LYS A 62 9.58 11.01 5.78
N ILE A 63 9.83 11.83 4.78
CA ILE A 63 10.00 11.39 3.40
C ILE A 63 11.47 11.50 3.00
N TYR A 64 11.99 10.43 2.39
CA TYR A 64 13.31 10.43 1.77
C TYR A 64 13.39 11.46 0.64
N ARG A 65 14.41 12.31 0.71
CA ARG A 65 14.76 13.31 -0.31
C ARG A 65 16.14 13.02 -0.86
N GLY A 66 16.24 13.01 -2.19
CA GLY A 66 17.50 12.82 -2.91
C GLY A 66 17.40 13.42 -4.29
N ASN A 67 18.33 14.30 -4.66
CA ASN A 67 18.33 14.96 -5.96
C ASN A 67 19.66 14.70 -6.70
N PRO A 68 19.66 13.98 -7.83
CA PRO A 68 20.88 13.68 -8.59
C PRO A 68 21.51 14.93 -9.20
N ASP A 69 20.73 15.99 -9.42
CA ASP A 69 21.21 17.27 -9.97
C ASP A 69 22.13 18.01 -8.98
N HIS A 70 22.12 17.60 -7.71
CA HIS A 70 22.97 18.13 -6.65
C HIS A 70 23.74 16.99 -5.97
N PRO A 71 24.73 16.38 -6.63
CA PRO A 71 25.40 15.16 -6.17
C PRO A 71 26.17 15.34 -4.84
N ASN A 72 26.51 16.59 -4.48
CA ASN A 72 27.14 16.90 -3.20
C ASN A 72 26.16 17.00 -2.03
N ASN A 73 24.85 17.03 -2.30
CA ASN A 73 23.83 17.03 -1.27
C ASN A 73 23.58 15.59 -0.84
N LEU A 74 23.94 15.29 0.41
CA LEU A 74 23.57 14.04 1.05
C LEU A 74 22.05 13.88 1.04
N THR A 75 21.61 12.64 0.90
CA THR A 75 20.21 12.26 1.04
C THR A 75 19.75 12.49 2.47
N TYR A 76 18.51 12.92 2.67
CA TYR A 76 17.98 13.21 4.00
C TYR A 76 16.50 12.83 4.11
N LEU A 77 16.01 12.78 5.35
CA LEU A 77 14.57 12.68 5.63
C LEU A 77 14.04 14.09 5.89
N GLN A 78 13.03 14.48 5.14
CA GLN A 78 12.31 15.73 5.36
C GLN A 78 10.97 15.44 6.03
N SER A 79 10.67 16.18 7.10
CA SER A 79 9.38 16.12 7.78
C SER A 79 8.36 17.02 7.08
N TYR A 80 7.15 16.50 6.92
CA TYR A 80 5.96 17.18 6.41
C TYR A 80 4.81 16.95 7.38
N PHE A 81 3.97 17.97 7.59
CA PHE A 81 2.90 17.93 8.59
C PHE A 81 1.57 18.09 7.89
N VAL A 82 0.84 16.99 7.74
CA VAL A 82 -0.41 16.96 6.97
C VAL A 82 -1.60 16.91 7.90
N ASP A 83 -2.55 17.82 7.72
CA ASP A 83 -3.86 17.73 8.34
C ASP A 83 -4.68 16.59 7.73
N LEU A 84 -4.93 15.54 8.53
CA LEU A 84 -5.68 14.37 8.08
C LEU A 84 -7.19 14.63 7.94
N SER A 85 -7.72 15.72 8.51
CA SER A 85 -9.16 16.04 8.41
C SER A 85 -9.59 16.41 6.99
N ASN A 86 -8.65 16.93 6.18
CA ASN A 86 -8.84 17.33 4.80
C ASN A 86 -7.96 16.52 3.82
N CYS A 87 -7.48 15.36 4.24
CA CYS A 87 -6.68 14.44 3.44
C CYS A 87 -7.48 13.16 3.15
N GLY A 88 -7.18 12.51 2.02
CA GLY A 88 -7.71 11.18 1.76
C GLY A 88 -7.09 10.13 2.71
N PRO A 89 -7.70 8.94 2.82
CA PRO A 89 -7.32 7.96 3.82
C PRO A 89 -6.00 7.22 3.53
N MET A 90 -5.47 7.31 2.31
CA MET A 90 -4.29 6.55 1.87
C MET A 90 -3.03 7.40 1.91
N VAL A 91 -1.87 6.77 2.15
CA VAL A 91 -0.57 7.46 2.16
C VAL A 91 -0.31 8.18 0.84
N PHE A 92 -0.77 7.62 -0.28
CA PHE A 92 -0.76 8.30 -1.56
C PHE A 92 -1.47 9.66 -1.53
N ASP A 93 -2.61 9.77 -0.85
CA ASP A 93 -3.37 11.02 -0.76
C ASP A 93 -2.58 12.09 0.00
N ALA A 94 -1.86 11.70 1.05
CA ALA A 94 -0.94 12.59 1.78
C ALA A 94 0.23 13.05 0.91
N LEU A 95 0.86 12.15 0.13
CA LEU A 95 1.93 12.52 -0.80
C LEU A 95 1.45 13.52 -1.86
N GLN A 96 0.24 13.32 -2.37
CA GLN A 96 -0.38 14.25 -3.32
C GLN A 96 -0.60 15.62 -2.71
N LYS A 97 -1.19 15.66 -1.51
CA LYS A 97 -1.46 16.90 -0.79
C LYS A 97 -0.18 17.68 -0.50
N ILE A 98 0.87 17.00 0.00
CA ILE A 98 2.20 17.61 0.23
C ILE A 98 2.75 18.25 -1.04
N LYS A 99 2.65 17.54 -2.18
CA LYS A 99 3.16 18.02 -3.46
C LYS A 99 2.38 19.23 -3.99
N GLU A 100 1.07 19.25 -3.77
CA GLU A 100 0.16 20.31 -4.24
C GLU A 100 0.25 21.58 -3.38
N GLU A 101 0.35 21.44 -2.07
CA GLU A 101 0.21 22.56 -1.13
C GLU A 101 1.55 23.11 -0.61
N GLU A 102 2.55 22.25 -0.38
CA GLU A 102 3.79 22.64 0.30
C GLU A 102 5.02 22.60 -0.61
N HIS A 103 5.21 21.50 -1.34
CA HIS A 103 6.48 21.20 -1.99
C HIS A 103 6.33 20.48 -3.34
N SER A 104 6.13 21.27 -4.39
CA SER A 104 6.01 20.81 -5.78
C SER A 104 7.25 20.07 -6.32
N THR A 105 8.39 20.12 -5.61
CA THR A 105 9.63 19.44 -5.99
C THR A 105 9.67 17.95 -5.61
N LEU A 106 8.80 17.50 -4.70
CA LEU A 106 8.71 16.09 -4.29
C LEU A 106 8.37 15.21 -5.50
N SER A 107 9.17 14.18 -5.75
CA SER A 107 9.02 13.30 -6.92
C SER A 107 8.69 11.84 -6.54
N ASP A 108 7.63 11.32 -7.15
CA ASP A 108 7.10 9.96 -6.97
C ASP A 108 6.52 9.44 -8.30
N ARG A 109 6.28 8.13 -8.41
CA ARG A 109 5.57 7.52 -9.56
C ARG A 109 4.13 7.19 -9.16
N ARG A 110 3.17 7.58 -10.00
CA ARG A 110 1.75 7.29 -9.81
C ARG A 110 1.00 7.11 -11.14
N SER A 111 -0.10 6.37 -11.10
CA SER A 111 -1.02 6.24 -12.25
C SER A 111 -2.45 5.86 -11.82
N CYS A 112 -2.73 4.57 -11.55
CA CYS A 112 -4.12 4.07 -11.41
C CYS A 112 -4.86 4.44 -10.11
N ARG A 113 -4.16 4.72 -9.01
CA ARG A 113 -4.72 4.96 -7.65
C ARG A 113 -5.53 3.80 -7.03
N GLU A 114 -5.62 2.64 -7.67
CA GLU A 114 -6.39 1.48 -7.18
C GLU A 114 -5.53 0.22 -7.00
N GLY A 115 -4.21 0.36 -7.11
CA GLY A 115 -3.23 -0.68 -6.80
C GLY A 115 -2.96 -1.67 -7.92
N ILE A 116 -3.62 -1.55 -9.07
CA ILE A 116 -3.45 -2.51 -10.17
C ILE A 116 -2.15 -2.31 -10.98
N CYS A 117 -1.66 -1.07 -11.12
CA CYS A 117 -0.52 -0.79 -12.00
C CYS A 117 0.86 -0.94 -11.33
N GLY A 118 0.93 -1.01 -9.99
CA GLY A 118 2.18 -1.11 -9.23
C GLY A 118 3.10 0.12 -9.26
N SER A 119 2.72 1.23 -9.91
CA SER A 119 3.64 2.38 -10.11
C SER A 119 4.08 3.08 -8.82
N CYS A 120 3.20 3.17 -7.81
CA CYS A 120 3.49 3.82 -6.53
C CYS A 120 4.07 2.86 -5.47
N SER A 121 4.85 1.88 -5.92
CA SER A 121 5.56 0.96 -5.04
C SER A 121 6.69 1.67 -4.32
N MET A 122 6.68 1.62 -2.98
CA MET A 122 7.66 2.25 -2.11
C MET A 122 7.70 1.54 -0.75
N ASN A 123 8.61 1.94 0.13
CA ASN A 123 8.68 1.43 1.49
C ASN A 123 7.98 2.41 2.45
N ILE A 124 6.98 1.93 3.18
CA ILE A 124 6.19 2.70 4.15
C ILE A 124 6.28 1.98 5.50
N ASP A 125 6.85 2.66 6.50
CA ASP A 125 7.09 2.11 7.85
C ASP A 125 7.80 0.75 7.83
N GLY A 126 8.81 0.62 6.98
CA GLY A 126 9.61 -0.61 6.84
C GLY A 126 8.97 -1.66 5.94
N THR A 127 7.73 -1.49 5.47
CA THR A 127 7.03 -2.46 4.62
C THR A 127 6.96 -1.99 3.17
N ASN A 128 7.36 -2.84 2.23
CA ASN A 128 7.19 -2.57 0.79
C ASN A 128 5.72 -2.76 0.41
N THR A 129 5.10 -1.71 -0.13
CA THR A 129 3.70 -1.71 -0.52
C THR A 129 3.44 -0.68 -1.61
N VAL A 130 2.23 -0.65 -2.16
CA VAL A 130 1.74 0.45 -3.01
C VAL A 130 1.10 1.52 -2.14
N ALA A 131 1.54 2.78 -2.29
CA ALA A 131 1.06 3.89 -1.47
C ALA A 131 -0.45 4.12 -1.59
N CYS A 132 -1.04 3.80 -2.74
CA CYS A 132 -2.48 4.01 -2.99
C CYS A 132 -3.40 3.00 -2.31
N LEU A 133 -2.87 1.88 -1.80
CA LEU A 133 -3.64 0.93 -0.99
C LEU A 133 -3.13 0.85 0.46
N ARG A 134 -2.18 1.71 0.84
CA ARG A 134 -1.66 1.76 2.21
C ARG A 134 -2.44 2.82 2.98
N PRO A 135 -3.26 2.44 3.98
CA PRO A 135 -3.96 3.40 4.82
C PRO A 135 -2.95 4.20 5.65
N ILE A 136 -3.26 5.47 5.89
CA ILE A 136 -2.52 6.32 6.82
C ILE A 136 -2.72 5.78 8.23
N ASP A 137 -1.65 5.71 9.01
CA ASP A 137 -1.74 5.45 10.44
C ASP A 137 -2.22 6.72 11.17
N ALA A 138 -3.40 6.65 11.77
CA ALA A 138 -4.00 7.76 12.50
C ALA A 138 -3.30 8.07 13.84
N ASP A 139 -2.37 7.23 14.31
CA ASP A 139 -1.55 7.53 15.49
C ASP A 139 -0.58 8.70 15.20
N THR A 140 -1.00 9.93 15.53
CA THR A 140 -0.22 11.15 15.34
C THR A 140 1.00 11.26 16.27
N SER A 141 1.14 10.37 17.27
CA SER A 141 2.32 10.35 18.14
C SER A 141 3.58 9.81 17.44
N LYS A 142 3.41 9.16 16.28
CA LYS A 142 4.49 8.57 15.49
C LYS A 142 4.49 9.15 14.09
N ALA A 143 5.69 9.44 13.60
CA ALA A 143 5.90 9.79 12.20
C ALA A 143 5.76 8.54 11.31
N THR A 144 5.14 8.71 10.13
CA THR A 144 5.17 7.69 9.08
C THR A 144 6.41 7.90 8.22
N TYR A 145 7.24 6.87 8.08
CA TYR A 145 8.47 6.91 7.29
C TYR A 145 8.21 6.41 5.88
N ILE A 146 8.58 7.21 4.88
CA ILE A 146 8.41 6.88 3.47
C ILE A 146 9.77 6.95 2.79
N THR A 147 10.21 5.81 2.27
CA THR A 147 11.48 5.69 1.55
C THR A 147 11.27 4.97 0.20
N PRO A 148 12.20 5.09 -0.75
CA PRO A 148 12.12 4.36 -2.01
C PRO A 148 12.16 2.84 -1.77
N LEU A 149 11.95 2.06 -2.82
CA LEU A 149 12.17 0.61 -2.72
C LEU A 149 13.61 0.32 -2.25
N PRO A 150 13.79 -0.57 -1.26
CA PRO A 150 15.08 -0.79 -0.63
C PRO A 150 16.09 -1.39 -1.59
N HIS A 151 17.36 -1.03 -1.41
CA HIS A 151 18.49 -1.56 -2.18
C HIS A 151 18.36 -1.35 -3.71
N MET A 152 17.69 -0.27 -4.12
CA MET A 152 17.61 0.18 -5.51
C MET A 152 18.36 1.50 -5.70
N PHE A 153 18.88 1.72 -6.90
CA PHE A 153 19.38 3.05 -7.26
C PHE A 153 18.23 4.04 -7.32
N VAL A 154 18.37 5.18 -6.64
CA VAL A 154 17.35 6.22 -6.62
C VAL A 154 17.65 7.23 -7.72
N ILE A 155 16.68 7.44 -8.61
CA ILE A 155 16.76 8.48 -9.64
C ILE A 155 16.50 9.83 -9.00
N LYS A 156 15.39 10.01 -8.27
CA LYS A 156 15.07 11.24 -7.53
C LYS A 156 13.98 10.96 -6.50
N ASP A 157 14.15 11.47 -5.27
CA ASP A 157 13.22 11.29 -4.15
C ASP A 157 12.72 9.84 -4.03
N LEU A 158 11.44 9.56 -4.29
CA LEU A 158 10.82 8.23 -4.17
C LEU A 158 10.88 7.40 -5.47
N VAL A 159 11.54 7.91 -6.51
CA VAL A 159 11.64 7.26 -7.84
C VAL A 159 12.88 6.38 -7.91
N ALA A 160 12.68 5.06 -7.77
CA ALA A 160 13.73 4.05 -7.98
C ALA A 160 13.96 3.73 -9.47
N ASP A 161 15.18 3.36 -9.84
CA ASP A 161 15.49 2.78 -11.15
C ASP A 161 15.03 1.31 -11.19
N LEU A 162 14.13 1.00 -12.13
CA LEU A 162 13.58 -0.35 -12.34
C LEU A 162 14.16 -1.04 -13.59
N THR A 163 15.16 -0.44 -14.25
CA THR A 163 15.74 -0.94 -15.49
C THR A 163 16.28 -2.37 -15.32
N HIS A 164 17.01 -2.63 -14.23
CA HIS A 164 17.53 -3.96 -13.95
C HIS A 164 16.40 -5.00 -13.73
N PHE A 165 15.38 -4.62 -12.98
CA PHE A 165 14.20 -5.47 -12.73
C PHE A 165 13.49 -5.84 -14.05
N TYR A 166 13.25 -4.88 -14.94
CA TYR A 166 12.62 -5.16 -16.24
C TYR A 166 13.52 -5.98 -17.17
N ASN A 167 14.83 -5.79 -17.12
CA ASN A 167 15.77 -6.60 -17.89
C ASN A 167 15.74 -8.06 -17.43
N GLN A 168 15.70 -8.33 -16.12
CA GLN A 168 15.53 -9.69 -15.59
C GLN A 168 14.21 -10.32 -16.04
N TYR A 169 13.11 -9.57 -16.02
CA TYR A 169 11.82 -10.06 -16.52
C TYR A 169 11.87 -10.38 -18.02
N ARG A 170 12.57 -9.58 -18.83
CA ARG A 170 12.74 -9.86 -20.25
C ARG A 170 13.56 -11.13 -20.52
N MET A 171 14.55 -11.43 -19.67
CA MET A 171 15.44 -12.60 -19.84
C MET A 171 14.72 -13.95 -19.80
N ILE A 172 13.62 -14.05 -19.06
CA ILE A 172 12.84 -15.30 -19.00
C ILE A 172 11.92 -15.49 -20.21
N GLU A 173 11.91 -14.54 -21.13
CA GLU A 173 11.10 -14.54 -22.35
C GLU A 173 9.61 -14.85 -22.06
N PRO A 174 8.91 -13.98 -21.29
CA PRO A 174 7.59 -14.26 -20.73
C PRO A 174 6.46 -14.09 -21.77
N TRP A 175 6.57 -14.83 -22.87
CA TRP A 175 5.59 -14.92 -23.94
C TRP A 175 5.44 -16.38 -24.37
N LEU A 176 4.31 -16.68 -25.02
CA LEU A 176 4.04 -18.02 -25.53
C LEU A 176 5.04 -18.38 -26.64
N LYS A 177 5.75 -19.49 -26.48
CA LYS A 177 6.62 -20.07 -27.52
C LYS A 177 5.98 -21.33 -28.07
N THR A 178 5.69 -21.35 -29.36
CA THR A 178 5.04 -22.49 -30.04
C THR A 178 5.98 -23.06 -31.08
N THR A 179 5.99 -24.39 -31.22
CA THR A 179 6.77 -25.10 -32.25
C THR A 179 5.90 -25.61 -33.41
N LYS A 180 4.58 -25.70 -33.20
CA LYS A 180 3.61 -26.21 -34.16
C LYS A 180 2.63 -25.10 -34.50
N ALA A 181 2.31 -24.95 -35.79
CA ALA A 181 1.20 -24.11 -36.23
C ALA A 181 -0.14 -24.79 -35.90
N VAL A 182 -1.19 -23.97 -35.75
CA VAL A 182 -2.56 -24.45 -35.58
C VAL A 182 -3.00 -25.16 -36.86
N GLU A 183 -3.47 -26.40 -36.77
CA GLU A 183 -3.84 -27.24 -37.94
C GLU A 183 -4.95 -26.62 -38.78
N ASP A 184 -5.95 -26.02 -38.13
CA ASP A 184 -7.11 -25.38 -38.71
C ASP A 184 -6.93 -23.87 -38.94
N GLY A 185 -5.74 -23.31 -38.65
CA GLY A 185 -5.42 -21.90 -38.86
C GLY A 185 -6.17 -20.91 -37.95
N ARG A 186 -6.78 -21.41 -36.88
CA ARG A 186 -7.56 -20.63 -35.90
C ARG A 186 -6.79 -20.49 -34.57
N GLU A 187 -7.46 -20.65 -33.43
CA GLU A 187 -6.86 -20.64 -32.10
C GLU A 187 -6.24 -21.98 -31.67
N TYR A 188 -5.25 -21.93 -30.77
CA TYR A 188 -4.79 -23.12 -30.04
C TYR A 188 -5.86 -23.52 -29.01
N ARG A 189 -6.45 -24.71 -29.17
CA ARG A 189 -7.45 -25.23 -28.22
C ARG A 189 -6.76 -25.76 -26.97
N GLN A 190 -7.23 -25.31 -25.80
CA GLN A 190 -6.80 -25.82 -24.49
C GLN A 190 -8.04 -26.37 -23.76
N SER A 191 -8.02 -27.66 -23.40
CA SER A 191 -9.14 -28.26 -22.67
C SER A 191 -9.14 -27.84 -21.20
N PRO A 192 -10.27 -27.88 -20.48
CA PRO A 192 -10.30 -27.60 -19.04
C PRO A 192 -9.42 -28.54 -18.20
N ALA A 193 -9.15 -29.77 -18.66
CA ALA A 193 -8.25 -30.69 -17.98
C ALA A 193 -6.77 -30.29 -18.16
N ASP A 194 -6.46 -29.48 -19.17
CA ASP A 194 -5.12 -28.94 -19.46
C ASP A 194 -4.90 -27.53 -18.88
N LYS A 195 -5.88 -26.98 -18.16
CA LYS A 195 -5.78 -25.69 -17.45
C LYS A 195 -5.28 -25.92 -16.03
#